data_AF-A0A0F9P084-F1
#
_entry.id   AF-A0A0F9P084-F1
#
_cell.length_a   1.000
_cell.length_b   1.000
_cell.length_c   1.000
_cell.angle_alpha   90.00
_cell.angle_beta   90.00
_cell.angle_gamma   90.00
#
_symmetry.space_group_name_H-M   'P 1'
#
loop_
_entity.id
_entity.type
_entity.pdbx_description
1 polymer ?
#
loop_
_entity_poly.entity_id
_entity_poly.type
_entity_poly.pdbx_seq_one_letter_code
_entity_poly.pdbx_strand_id
1 'polypeptide(L)'
;MPYITQSKREEIIEENDVFGDGMIYHHIVMEHIDKPGELNYAITEMMINYLNRKGVSYTNMNEVIGVLECAKLELYRRMTAPYEDVKIDENGDVY
;
A
#
# COMPACT_ATOMS: atom_id res chain seq x y z
N MET A 1 -4.38 4.95 10.11
CA MET A 1 -4.13 3.93 11.16
C MET A 1 -3.97 4.59 12.52
N PRO A 2 -4.59 4.07 13.60
CA PRO A 2 -4.59 4.73 14.91
C PRO A 2 -3.20 4.82 15.57
N TYR A 3 -2.24 3.99 15.15
CA TYR A 3 -0.92 3.88 15.78
C TYR A 3 0.20 4.69 15.12
N ILE A 4 -0.08 5.44 14.05
CA ILE A 4 0.93 6.30 13.38
C ILE A 4 0.67 7.74 13.77
N THR A 5 1.71 8.38 14.33
CA THR A 5 1.70 9.78 14.75
C THR A 5 1.53 10.70 13.54
N GLN A 6 1.00 11.92 13.74
CA GLN A 6 0.79 12.86 12.62
C GLN A 6 2.11 13.25 11.94
N SER A 7 3.13 13.58 12.74
CA SER A 7 4.48 13.87 12.22
C SER A 7 5.03 12.72 11.37
N LYS A 8 4.77 11.45 11.72
CA LYS A 8 5.21 10.33 10.89
C LYS A 8 4.40 10.19 9.59
N ARG A 9 3.13 10.61 9.58
CA ARG A 9 2.33 10.64 8.34
C ARG A 9 2.84 11.71 7.39
N GLU A 10 3.21 12.88 7.91
CA GLU A 10 3.80 13.99 7.16
C GLU A 10 5.16 13.61 6.56
N GLU A 11 5.95 12.77 7.23
CA GLU A 11 7.17 12.20 6.62
C GLU A 11 6.84 11.23 5.47
N ILE A 12 5.85 10.36 5.64
CA ILE A 12 5.49 9.35 4.61
C ILE A 12 4.82 10.00 3.39
N ILE A 13 4.16 11.13 3.59
CA ILE A 13 3.36 11.84 2.59
C ILE A 13 3.92 13.26 2.43
N GLU A 14 4.81 13.44 1.44
CA GLU A 14 5.27 14.78 1.06
C GLU A 14 4.18 15.52 0.26
N GLU A 15 4.24 16.85 0.33
CA GLU A 15 3.23 17.81 -0.12
C GLU A 15 2.50 17.49 -1.44
N ASN A 16 1.26 17.97 -1.47
CA ASN A 16 0.24 17.70 -2.46
C ASN A 16 0.59 18.28 -3.83
N ASP A 17 0.76 17.43 -4.84
CA ASP A 17 0.60 17.91 -6.21
C ASP A 17 -0.88 18.26 -6.42
N VAL A 18 -1.15 19.56 -6.53
CA VAL A 18 -2.45 20.06 -6.98
C VAL A 18 -2.46 19.97 -8.49
N PHE A 19 -3.00 18.87 -9.03
CA PHE A 19 -3.25 18.78 -10.46
C PHE A 19 -4.42 19.71 -10.83
N GLY A 20 -4.51 20.09 -12.11
CA GLY A 20 -5.40 21.17 -12.61
C GLY A 20 -6.90 21.04 -12.35
N ASP A 21 -7.35 20.01 -11.62
CA ASP A 21 -8.71 19.80 -11.11
C ASP A 21 -8.90 20.30 -9.66
N GLY A 22 -7.83 20.77 -8.99
CA GLY A 22 -7.87 21.23 -7.61
C GLY A 22 -7.87 20.09 -6.58
N MET A 23 -7.68 18.84 -7.00
CA MET A 23 -7.60 17.69 -6.10
C MET A 23 -6.18 17.53 -5.54
N ILE A 24 -6.13 17.14 -4.27
CA ILE A 24 -4.90 16.85 -3.54
C ILE A 24 -4.52 15.39 -3.77
N TYR A 25 -3.29 15.19 -4.25
CA TYR A 25 -2.69 13.87 -4.39
C TYR A 25 -1.48 13.76 -3.50
N HIS A 26 -1.46 12.72 -2.68
CA HIS A 26 -0.37 12.44 -1.77
C HIS A 26 0.79 11.77 -2.50
N HIS A 27 1.98 12.35 -2.43
CA HIS A 27 3.21 11.69 -2.88
C HIS A 27 3.74 10.80 -1.75
N ILE A 28 3.85 9.49 -2.00
CA ILE A 28 4.32 8.51 -0.99
C ILE A 28 5.84 8.41 -1.05
N VAL A 29 6.51 8.77 0.04
CA VAL A 29 7.97 8.72 0.17
C VAL A 29 8.41 7.37 0.74
N MET A 30 8.85 6.48 -0.13
CA MET A 30 9.23 5.10 0.24
C MET A 30 10.40 5.02 1.22
N GLU A 31 11.29 6.02 1.25
CA GLU A 31 12.44 6.10 2.16
C GLU A 31 12.03 6.27 3.64
N HIS A 32 10.77 6.60 3.91
CA HIS A 32 10.25 6.82 5.26
C HIS A 32 9.36 5.67 5.76
N ILE A 33 9.39 4.53 5.08
CA ILE A 33 8.56 3.35 5.36
C ILE A 33 9.44 2.17 5.76
N ASP A 34 9.54 1.93 7.07
CA ASP A 34 10.35 0.85 7.63
C ASP A 34 9.51 -0.15 8.42
N LYS A 35 8.32 0.24 8.87
CA LYS A 35 7.47 -0.55 9.77
C LYS A 35 6.18 -1.00 9.11
N PRO A 36 5.59 -2.14 9.54
CA PRO A 36 4.33 -2.64 8.99
C PRO A 36 3.18 -1.62 9.04
N GLY A 37 3.13 -0.79 10.09
CA GLY A 37 2.14 0.27 10.19
C GLY A 37 2.32 1.33 9.10
N GLU A 38 3.54 1.78 8.88
CA GLU A 38 3.91 2.80 7.89
C GLU A 38 3.59 2.31 6.47
N LEU A 39 3.91 1.04 6.17
CA LEU A 39 3.58 0.43 4.88
C LEU A 39 2.06 0.34 4.67
N ASN A 40 1.31 -0.08 5.68
CA ASN A 40 -0.14 -0.14 5.59
C ASN A 40 -0.76 1.26 5.40
N TYR A 41 -0.20 2.29 6.05
CA TYR A 41 -0.62 3.66 5.83
C TYR A 41 -0.35 4.13 4.40
N ALA A 42 0.85 3.89 3.86
CA ALA A 42 1.17 4.21 2.48
C ALA A 42 0.23 3.52 1.47
N ILE A 43 -0.06 2.23 1.65
CA ILE A 43 -1.03 1.50 0.81
C ILE A 43 -2.44 2.12 0.93
N THR A 44 -2.83 2.53 2.14
CA THR A 44 -4.11 3.22 2.39
C THR A 44 -4.18 4.54 1.62
N GLU A 45 -3.12 5.36 1.68
CA GLU A 45 -3.06 6.64 0.97
C GLU A 45 -3.05 6.46 -0.56
N MET A 46 -2.37 5.43 -1.08
CA MET A 46 -2.42 5.07 -2.49
C MET A 46 -3.86 4.76 -2.95
N MET A 47 -4.62 4.02 -2.14
CA MET A 47 -6.02 3.72 -2.42
C MET A 47 -6.90 4.98 -2.36
N ILE A 48 -6.68 5.85 -1.38
CA ILE A 48 -7.40 7.12 -1.24
C ILE A 48 -7.13 8.01 -2.45
N ASN A 49 -5.88 8.16 -2.90
CA ASN A 49 -5.53 8.91 -4.11
C ASN A 49 -6.28 8.40 -5.34
N TYR A 50 -6.37 7.08 -5.52
CA TYR A 50 -7.13 6.49 -6.61
C TYR A 50 -8.62 6.86 -6.54
N LEU A 51 -9.21 6.78 -5.34
CA LEU A 51 -10.61 7.13 -5.10
C LEU A 51 -10.88 8.63 -5.24
N ASN A 52 -9.96 9.50 -4.84
CA ASN A 52 -10.08 10.95 -5.03
C ASN A 52 -10.15 11.30 -6.51
N ARG A 53 -9.33 10.66 -7.35
CA ARG A 53 -9.37 10.83 -8.81
C ARG A 53 -10.64 10.28 -9.44
N LYS A 54 -11.07 9.09 -9.02
CA LYS A 54 -12.17 8.34 -9.66
C LYS A 54 -13.56 8.72 -9.13
N GLY A 55 -13.62 9.31 -7.94
CA GLY A 55 -14.82 9.57 -7.17
C GLY A 55 -15.15 8.46 -6.18
N VAL A 56 -15.60 8.85 -4.98
CA VAL A 56 -16.01 7.91 -3.94
C VAL A 56 -17.42 7.38 -4.23
N SER A 57 -17.52 6.08 -4.48
CA SER A 57 -18.79 5.35 -4.63
C SER A 57 -18.63 3.93 -4.13
N TYR A 58 -19.74 3.26 -3.80
CA TYR A 58 -19.69 1.85 -3.40
C TYR A 58 -19.00 0.98 -4.46
N THR A 59 -19.30 1.21 -5.74
CA THR A 59 -18.69 0.50 -6.86
C THR A 59 -17.18 0.69 -6.89
N ASN A 60 -16.69 1.93 -6.80
CA ASN A 60 -15.26 2.22 -6.84
C ASN A 60 -14.53 1.70 -5.60
N MET A 61 -15.16 1.75 -4.41
CA MET A 61 -14.58 1.18 -3.20
C MET A 61 -14.42 -0.34 -3.32
N ASN A 62 -15.44 -1.07 -3.78
CA ASN A 62 -15.33 -2.52 -3.98
C ASN A 62 -14.28 -2.86 -5.03
N GLU A 63 -14.15 -2.06 -6.09
CA GLU A 63 -13.11 -2.26 -7.10
C GLU A 63 -11.72 -2.15 -6.48
N VAL A 64 -11.44 -1.09 -5.72
CA VAL A 64 -10.13 -0.88 -5.09
C VAL A 64 -9.79 -2.02 -4.13
N ILE A 65 -10.75 -2.46 -3.30
CA ILE A 65 -10.56 -3.59 -2.39
C ILE A 65 -10.30 -4.88 -3.17
N GLY A 66 -11.07 -5.15 -4.24
CA GLY A 66 -10.88 -6.33 -5.08
C GLY A 66 -9.51 -6.35 -5.77
N VAL A 67 -9.05 -5.21 -6.28
CA VAL A 67 -7.72 -5.08 -6.89
C VAL A 67 -6.61 -5.28 -5.86
N LEU A 68 -6.74 -4.73 -4.65
CA LEU A 68 -5.75 -4.93 -3.59
C LEU A 68 -5.63 -6.41 -3.19
N GLU A 69 -6.75 -7.13 -3.10
CA GLU A 69 -6.76 -8.57 -2.84
C GLU A 69 -6.04 -9.36 -3.94
N CYS A 70 -6.31 -9.03 -5.21
CA CYS A 70 -5.58 -9.62 -6.34
C CYS A 70 -4.08 -9.32 -6.28
N ALA A 71 -3.69 -8.08 -5.97
CA ALA A 71 -2.29 -7.68 -5.87
C ALA A 71 -1.55 -8.44 -4.76
N LYS A 72 -2.19 -8.64 -3.60
CA LYS A 72 -1.66 -9.44 -2.49
C LYS A 72 -1.40 -10.89 -2.92
N LEU A 73 -2.35 -11.52 -3.60
CA LEU A 73 -2.21 -12.89 -4.08
C LEU A 73 -1.08 -13.02 -5.11
N GLU A 74 -0.96 -12.05 -6.01
CA GLU A 74 0.10 -12.05 -7.03
C GLU A 74 1.48 -11.83 -6.40
N LEU A 75 1.60 -10.93 -5.42
CA LEU A 75 2.83 -10.75 -4.64
C LEU A 75 3.24 -12.06 -3.94
N TYR A 76 2.29 -12.71 -3.27
CA TYR A 76 2.56 -13.99 -2.62
C TYR A 76 3.03 -15.05 -3.62
N ARG A 77 2.32 -15.22 -4.73
CA ARG A 77 2.63 -16.23 -5.75
C ARG A 77 3.97 -15.98 -6.45
N ARG A 78 4.33 -14.72 -6.73
CA ARG A 78 5.49 -14.37 -7.55
C ARG A 78 6.74 -14.04 -6.76
N MET A 79 6.61 -13.63 -5.51
CA MET A 79 7.73 -13.19 -4.67
C MET A 79 7.85 -14.05 -3.42
N THR A 80 6.77 -14.21 -2.65
CA THR A 80 6.83 -14.93 -1.37
C THR A 80 7.06 -16.42 -1.55
N ALA A 81 6.27 -17.10 -2.40
CA ALA A 81 6.40 -18.53 -2.60
C ALA A 81 7.80 -18.96 -3.10
N PRO A 82 8.41 -18.31 -4.12
CA PRO A 82 9.78 -18.63 -4.52
C PRO A 82 10.83 -18.36 -3.42
N TYR A 83 10.61 -17.34 -2.58
CA TYR A 83 11.48 -17.10 -1.43
C TYR A 83 11.33 -18.20 -0.37
N GLU A 84 10.12 -18.68 -0.13
CA GLU A 84 9.84 -19.80 0.77
C GLU A 84 10.49 -21.10 0.27
N ASP A 85 10.43 -21.38 -1.04
CA ASP A 85 11.13 -22.52 -1.65
C ASP A 85 12.64 -22.49 -1.33
N VAL A 86 13.28 -21.31 -1.47
CA VAL A 86 14.69 -21.13 -1.10
C VAL A 86 14.91 -21.38 0.40
N LYS A 87 14.00 -20.94 1.26
CA LYS A 87 14.11 -21.15 2.71
C LYS A 87 13.89 -22.61 3.12
N ILE A 88 13.07 -23.35 2.39
CA ILE A 88 12.90 -24.80 2.54
C ILE A 88 14.20 -25.52 2.20
N ASP A 89 14.83 -25.17 1.07
CA ASP A 89 16.12 -25.75 0.69
C ASP A 89 17.23 -25.45 1.72
N GLU A 90 17.24 -24.24 2.30
CA GLU A 90 18.24 -23.81 3.28
C GLU A 90 18.03 -24.40 4.69
N ASN A 91 16.78 -24.48 5.16
CA ASN A 91 16.48 -24.73 6.58
C ASN A 91 15.65 -25.99 6.82
N GLY A 92 15.25 -26.69 5.76
CA GLY A 92 14.27 -27.77 5.80
C GLY A 92 12.84 -27.26 5.70
N ASP A 93 11.96 -28.12 5.19
CA ASP A 93 10.53 -27.86 5.20
C ASP A 93 9.96 -28.03 6.63
N VAL A 94 8.81 -27.41 6.87
CA VAL A 94 8.05 -27.56 8.11
C VAL A 94 7.34 -28.92 8.23
N TYR A 95 7.28 -29.69 7.15
CA TYR A 95 6.66 -31.02 7.05
C TYR A 95 7.65 -32.09 6.57
#